data_AF-A0A518CRT1-F1
#
_entry.id   AF-A0A518CRT1-F1
#
_cell.length_a   1.000
_cell.length_b   1.000
_cell.length_c   1.000
_cell.angle_alpha   90.00
_cell.angle_beta   90.00
_cell.angle_gamma   90.00
#
_symmetry.space_group_name_H-M   'P 1'
#
loop_
_entity.id
_entity.type
_entity.pdbx_description
1 polymer ?
#
loop_
_entity_poly.entity_id
_entity_poly.type
_entity_poly.pdbx_seq_one_letter_code
_entity_poly.pdbx_strand_id
1 'polypeptide(L)'
;MSEGTHLTSTSNKSSKKKWAIVFGTLMAVTVAAVSSQFLKSKDTQAATERKATTTASNTNTANNSAKMARVGNNFITKDELKQECLERYGKEVLETLINRKVIETACEQQGVKVEDSEVNQEIVEIAKRFQLEPDSWLQMLQAERGLTALQYKRDVIWPMIALRKLAGGDVQLTEQDIQKSFVRDYGPRVKARLIMVNQSREAQQIWKKVKENPSDFGRYAREHSVEPNSRALDGQIPPISKYSGSEEMWNAAFKLKEGEVSGIIQLSDYNQNQYCILLCEGYTQPRTTNLEDVRQDLIDHLTEEKTQKLVADVFERIKRDIAVDNYVTGVRTGGITPASGTAPEKVGSVRQAAGR
;
A
#
# COMPACT_ATOMS: atom_id res chain seq x y z
N MET A 1 -15.89 74.91 12.54
CA MET A 1 -14.54 74.70 11.99
C MET A 1 -14.06 73.34 12.46
N SER A 2 -13.67 72.48 11.50
CA SER A 2 -12.91 71.21 11.58
C SER A 2 -13.38 70.14 12.60
N GLU A 3 -13.93 69.02 12.13
CA GLU A 3 -13.24 67.71 11.93
C GLU A 3 -12.86 67.05 13.28
N GLY A 4 -13.24 65.82 13.64
CA GLY A 4 -13.50 64.59 12.89
C GLY A 4 -12.70 63.49 13.60
N THR A 5 -13.35 62.41 14.08
CA THR A 5 -12.75 61.09 14.41
C THR A 5 -13.86 60.16 14.94
N HIS A 6 -14.46 59.36 14.06
CA HIS A 6 -14.18 57.93 13.84
C HIS A 6 -14.75 56.97 14.90
N LEU A 7 -15.96 56.50 14.59
CA LEU A 7 -16.56 55.26 15.09
C LEU A 7 -15.73 54.07 14.59
N THR A 8 -15.33 53.17 15.50
CA THR A 8 -14.86 51.82 15.13
C THR A 8 -15.86 50.79 15.64
N SER A 9 -16.66 50.31 14.70
CA SER A 9 -17.50 49.11 14.82
C SER A 9 -16.63 47.89 14.57
N THR A 10 -16.41 47.06 15.59
CA THR A 10 -15.80 45.73 15.42
C THR A 10 -16.84 44.78 14.84
N SER A 11 -16.85 44.71 13.51
CA SER A 11 -17.54 43.72 12.69
C SER A 11 -16.94 42.33 12.94
N ASN A 12 -17.72 41.44 13.57
CA ASN A 12 -17.43 40.02 13.66
C ASN A 12 -17.69 39.37 12.28
N LYS A 13 -16.63 39.15 11.51
CA LYS A 13 -16.71 38.49 10.20
C LYS A 13 -16.00 37.15 10.26
N SER A 14 -16.80 36.11 10.49
CA SER A 14 -16.47 34.70 10.25
C SER A 14 -15.89 34.54 8.84
N SER A 15 -14.63 34.08 8.75
CA SER A 15 -14.01 33.71 7.48
C SER A 15 -13.93 32.19 7.38
N LYS A 16 -14.77 31.64 6.49
CA LYS A 16 -14.72 30.26 6.02
C LYS A 16 -13.36 30.02 5.35
N LYS A 17 -12.45 29.29 6.01
CA LYS A 17 -11.25 28.76 5.35
C LYS A 17 -11.61 27.48 4.61
N LYS A 18 -11.47 27.54 3.30
CA LYS A 18 -11.56 26.43 2.35
C LYS A 18 -10.48 25.40 2.70
N TRP A 19 -10.88 24.23 3.19
CA TRP A 19 -9.99 23.07 3.31
C TRP A 19 -9.95 22.36 1.96
N ALA A 20 -8.90 22.66 1.20
CA ALA A 20 -8.51 21.87 0.05
C ALA A 20 -7.32 21.00 0.48
N ILE A 21 -7.44 19.69 0.24
CA ILE A 21 -6.36 18.70 0.11
C ILE A 21 -5.75 18.19 1.43
N VAL A 22 -6.36 17.16 2.02
CA VAL A 22 -5.69 15.91 2.53
C VAL A 22 -6.75 14.78 2.56
N PHE A 23 -7.30 14.37 1.42
CA PHE A 23 -8.28 13.26 1.34
C PHE A 23 -7.72 11.98 0.68
N GLY A 24 -6.41 11.97 0.40
CA GLY A 24 -5.77 10.94 -0.42
C GLY A 24 -5.12 9.77 0.34
N THR A 25 -4.99 9.81 1.66
CA THR A 25 -4.08 8.89 2.38
C THR A 25 -4.73 7.83 3.26
N LEU A 26 -5.99 7.97 3.68
CA LEU A 26 -6.55 7.00 4.65
C LEU A 26 -7.47 5.92 4.03
N MET A 27 -8.12 6.19 2.89
CA MET A 27 -8.95 5.19 2.18
C MET A 27 -8.31 4.64 0.89
N ALA A 28 -7.19 5.23 0.45
CA ALA A 28 -6.46 4.72 -0.71
C ALA A 28 -5.50 3.57 -0.36
N VAL A 29 -5.12 3.38 0.92
CA VAL A 29 -4.02 2.46 1.26
C VAL A 29 -4.46 1.00 1.37
N THR A 30 -5.74 0.67 1.57
CA THR A 30 -6.15 -0.74 1.72
C THR A 30 -6.51 -1.46 0.40
N VAL A 31 -6.74 -0.73 -0.69
CA VAL A 31 -6.95 -1.35 -2.04
C VAL A 31 -5.96 -0.82 -3.09
N ALA A 32 -5.47 0.42 -3.00
CA ALA A 32 -4.56 0.97 -4.03
C ALA A 32 -3.09 0.58 -3.87
N ALA A 33 -2.69 0.05 -2.70
CA ALA A 33 -1.32 -0.42 -2.47
C ALA A 33 -0.97 -1.67 -3.31
N VAL A 34 -1.97 -2.44 -3.77
CA VAL A 34 -1.75 -3.59 -4.67
C VAL A 34 -1.78 -3.18 -6.15
N SER A 35 -2.40 -2.06 -6.53
CA SER A 35 -2.55 -1.64 -7.93
C SER A 35 -1.50 -0.62 -8.42
N SER A 36 -0.71 -0.01 -7.53
CA SER A 36 0.19 1.10 -7.89
C SER A 36 1.57 0.69 -8.45
N GLN A 37 1.88 -0.60 -8.65
CA GLN A 37 3.19 -1.03 -9.16
C GLN A 37 3.29 -1.23 -10.69
N PHE A 38 2.24 -1.00 -11.49
CA PHE A 38 2.28 -1.29 -12.94
C PHE A 38 2.09 -0.10 -13.89
N LEU A 39 2.13 1.15 -13.41
CA LEU A 39 2.09 2.32 -14.29
C LEU A 39 3.50 2.88 -14.51
N LYS A 40 4.22 2.28 -15.47
CA LYS A 40 5.24 2.97 -16.26
C LYS A 40 4.75 3.06 -17.71
N SER A 41 4.25 4.23 -18.05
CA SER A 41 3.85 4.64 -19.40
C SER A 41 5.05 4.72 -20.35
N LYS A 42 4.78 4.48 -21.64
CA LYS A 42 5.34 5.08 -22.87
C LYS A 42 4.82 4.25 -24.05
N ASP A 43 4.39 4.76 -25.19
CA ASP A 43 4.00 6.05 -25.73
C ASP A 43 3.19 5.64 -26.97
N THR A 44 1.90 5.99 -27.08
CA THR A 44 1.15 5.70 -28.32
C THR A 44 1.39 6.82 -29.31
N GLN A 45 2.30 6.59 -30.25
CA GLN A 45 2.38 7.39 -31.47
C GLN A 45 1.11 7.19 -32.30
N ALA A 46 0.52 8.30 -32.72
CA ALA A 46 -0.56 8.33 -33.69
C ALA A 46 -0.08 7.72 -35.01
N ALA A 47 -0.82 6.72 -35.51
CA ALA A 47 -0.66 6.19 -36.85
C ALA A 47 -2.03 6.17 -37.57
N THR A 48 -2.10 7.12 -38.50
CA THR A 48 -2.90 7.28 -39.71
C THR A 48 -3.93 6.20 -40.07
N GLU A 49 -5.13 6.71 -40.43
CA GLU A 49 -6.20 6.04 -41.14
C GLU A 49 -5.71 5.07 -42.23
N ARG A 50 -6.14 3.81 -42.14
CA ARG A 50 -6.29 2.94 -43.30
C ARG A 50 -7.73 2.45 -43.39
N LYS A 51 -8.34 2.84 -44.51
CA LYS A 51 -9.63 2.46 -45.05
C LYS A 51 -9.86 0.95 -44.92
N ALA A 52 -10.77 0.54 -44.04
CA ALA A 52 -11.21 -0.85 -43.94
C ALA A 52 -12.28 -1.12 -45.00
N THR A 53 -11.97 -2.04 -45.90
CA THR A 53 -12.91 -2.66 -46.84
C THR A 53 -13.99 -3.40 -46.05
N THR A 54 -15.24 -3.08 -46.34
CA THR A 54 -16.43 -3.73 -45.80
C THR A 54 -16.48 -5.20 -46.24
N THR A 55 -16.04 -6.11 -45.38
CA THR A 55 -16.42 -7.53 -45.47
C THR A 55 -17.62 -7.73 -44.56
N ALA A 56 -18.81 -7.71 -45.16
CA ALA A 56 -20.05 -8.09 -44.52
C ALA A 56 -19.97 -9.56 -44.09
N SER A 57 -19.70 -9.80 -42.81
CA SER A 57 -19.94 -11.10 -42.19
C SER A 57 -21.41 -11.12 -41.76
N ASN A 58 -22.22 -11.77 -42.59
CA ASN A 58 -23.57 -12.19 -42.23
C ASN A 58 -23.48 -13.24 -41.11
N THR A 59 -23.62 -12.81 -39.85
CA THR A 59 -24.15 -13.67 -38.79
C THR A 59 -25.54 -13.20 -38.45
N ASN A 60 -26.49 -13.88 -39.10
CA ASN A 60 -27.92 -13.75 -38.90
C ASN A 60 -28.29 -14.37 -37.54
N THR A 61 -28.12 -13.60 -36.46
CA THR A 61 -28.68 -13.89 -35.13
C THR A 61 -29.21 -12.59 -34.53
N ALA A 62 -30.01 -11.86 -35.30
CA ALA A 62 -30.94 -10.91 -34.73
C ALA A 62 -32.25 -11.65 -34.46
N ASN A 63 -32.70 -11.71 -33.20
CA ASN A 63 -34.07 -11.36 -32.80
C ASN A 63 -34.41 -11.83 -31.38
N ASN A 64 -33.96 -11.07 -30.37
CA ASN A 64 -34.80 -10.62 -29.24
C ASN A 64 -34.05 -9.70 -28.24
N SER A 65 -32.94 -9.07 -28.64
CA SER A 65 -32.25 -8.13 -27.75
C SER A 65 -33.08 -6.86 -27.54
N ALA A 66 -33.30 -6.48 -26.29
CA ALA A 66 -34.09 -5.31 -25.93
C ALA A 66 -33.50 -4.04 -26.54
N LYS A 67 -34.36 -3.16 -27.08
CA LYS A 67 -33.96 -1.87 -27.63
C LYS A 67 -33.67 -0.90 -26.48
N MET A 68 -32.47 -0.33 -26.43
CA MET A 68 -32.04 0.59 -25.37
C MET A 68 -32.14 2.06 -25.79
N ALA A 69 -31.86 2.34 -27.06
CA ALA A 69 -32.00 3.67 -27.64
C ALA A 69 -32.33 3.58 -29.15
N ARG A 70 -32.84 4.69 -29.71
CA ARG A 70 -33.04 4.86 -31.15
C ARG A 70 -32.32 6.11 -31.63
N VAL A 71 -31.53 5.99 -32.69
CA VAL A 71 -30.82 7.08 -33.36
C VAL A 71 -31.28 7.12 -34.82
N GLY A 72 -32.13 8.09 -35.17
CA GLY A 72 -32.82 8.10 -36.45
C GLY A 72 -33.67 6.84 -36.64
N ASN A 73 -33.32 6.00 -37.62
CA ASN A 73 -34.00 4.74 -37.91
C ASN A 73 -33.27 3.50 -37.35
N ASN A 74 -32.09 3.68 -36.74
CA ASN A 74 -31.29 2.60 -36.17
C ASN A 74 -31.54 2.47 -34.67
N PHE A 75 -31.50 1.24 -34.15
CA PHE A 75 -31.64 0.96 -32.72
C PHE A 75 -30.30 0.51 -32.15
N ILE A 76 -29.94 1.04 -30.98
CA ILE A 76 -28.87 0.49 -30.15
C ILE A 76 -29.50 -0.58 -29.27
N THR A 77 -28.98 -1.80 -29.38
CA THR A 77 -29.52 -2.95 -28.64
C THR A 77 -28.81 -3.15 -27.31
N LYS A 78 -29.45 -3.88 -26.39
CA LYS A 78 -28.86 -4.22 -25.10
C LYS A 78 -27.57 -5.02 -25.27
N ASP A 79 -27.49 -5.90 -26.26
CA ASP A 79 -26.30 -6.74 -26.46
C ASP A 79 -25.14 -5.97 -27.09
N GLU A 80 -25.44 -5.05 -28.02
CA GLU A 80 -24.45 -4.09 -28.53
C GLU A 80 -23.86 -3.25 -27.39
N LEU A 81 -24.72 -2.70 -26.53
CA LEU A 81 -24.27 -1.93 -25.37
C LEU A 81 -23.46 -2.80 -24.39
N LYS A 82 -23.88 -4.04 -24.10
CA LYS A 82 -23.12 -4.96 -23.23
C LYS A 82 -21.75 -5.28 -23.80
N GLN A 83 -21.65 -5.54 -25.11
CA GLN A 83 -20.39 -5.88 -25.75
C GLN A 83 -19.41 -4.71 -25.64
N GLU A 84 -19.87 -3.50 -25.97
CA GLU A 84 -19.09 -2.27 -25.79
C GLU A 84 -18.66 -2.06 -24.33
N CYS A 85 -19.54 -2.31 -23.36
CA CYS A 85 -19.19 -2.24 -21.94
C CYS A 85 -18.15 -3.30 -21.54
N LEU A 86 -18.26 -4.52 -22.06
CA LEU A 86 -17.31 -5.61 -21.78
C LEU A 86 -15.94 -5.29 -22.36
N GLU A 87 -15.87 -4.73 -23.56
CA GLU A 87 -14.62 -4.34 -24.21
C GLU A 87 -13.91 -3.21 -23.46
N ARG A 88 -14.67 -2.24 -22.95
CA ARG A 88 -14.11 -1.07 -22.24
C ARG A 88 -13.77 -1.34 -20.78
N TYR A 89 -14.65 -2.03 -20.05
CA TYR A 89 -14.58 -2.15 -18.59
C TYR A 89 -14.49 -3.61 -18.10
N GLY A 90 -14.68 -4.59 -18.99
CA GLY A 90 -14.83 -5.99 -18.62
C GLY A 90 -13.64 -6.57 -17.84
N LYS A 91 -12.41 -6.18 -18.18
CA LYS A 91 -11.20 -6.66 -17.49
C LYS A 91 -11.15 -6.20 -16.02
N GLU A 92 -11.40 -4.92 -15.78
CA GLU A 92 -11.39 -4.33 -14.43
C GLU A 92 -12.54 -4.86 -13.56
N VAL A 93 -13.74 -4.96 -14.16
CA VAL A 93 -14.90 -5.51 -13.47
C VAL A 93 -14.68 -6.99 -13.15
N LEU A 94 -14.15 -7.78 -14.10
CA LEU A 94 -13.86 -9.20 -13.88
C LEU A 94 -12.82 -9.39 -12.78
N GLU A 95 -11.75 -8.58 -12.76
CA GLU A 95 -10.74 -8.64 -11.70
C GLU A 95 -11.35 -8.36 -10.31
N THR A 96 -12.24 -7.37 -10.22
CA THR A 96 -12.98 -7.08 -8.98
C THR A 96 -13.85 -8.26 -8.55
N LEU A 97 -14.55 -8.89 -9.50
CA LEU A 97 -15.39 -10.06 -9.24
C LEU A 97 -14.56 -11.28 -8.81
N ILE A 98 -13.40 -11.51 -9.44
CA ILE A 98 -12.47 -12.59 -9.08
C ILE A 98 -11.99 -12.39 -7.64
N ASN A 99 -11.47 -11.21 -7.31
CA ASN A 99 -10.96 -10.92 -5.97
C ASN A 99 -12.04 -11.11 -4.90
N ARG A 100 -13.27 -10.65 -5.17
CA ARG A 100 -14.41 -10.89 -4.27
C ARG A 100 -14.73 -12.37 -4.15
N LYS A 101 -14.77 -13.12 -5.26
CA LYS A 101 -15.09 -14.55 -5.24
C LYS A 101 -14.04 -15.39 -4.50
N VAL A 102 -12.77 -15.00 -4.60
CA VAL A 102 -11.65 -15.59 -3.85
C VAL A 102 -11.87 -15.40 -2.34
N ILE A 103 -12.27 -14.20 -1.91
CA ILE A 103 -12.57 -13.92 -0.49
C ILE A 103 -13.82 -14.68 -0.02
N GLU A 104 -14.91 -14.67 -0.80
CA GLU A 104 -16.12 -15.45 -0.53
C GLU A 104 -15.79 -16.93 -0.32
N THR A 105 -14.97 -17.51 -1.21
CA THR A 105 -14.55 -18.91 -1.13
C THR A 105 -13.72 -19.18 0.13
N ALA A 106 -12.81 -18.29 0.51
CA ALA A 106 -12.04 -18.44 1.74
C ALA A 106 -12.91 -18.34 2.99
N CYS A 107 -13.89 -17.43 3.01
CA CYS A 107 -14.88 -17.32 4.07
C CYS A 107 -15.68 -18.61 4.23
N GLU A 108 -16.17 -19.18 3.12
CA GLU A 108 -16.89 -20.45 3.11
C GLU A 108 -16.04 -21.60 3.67
N GLN A 109 -14.77 -21.70 3.25
CA GLN A 109 -13.83 -22.73 3.72
C GLN A 109 -13.52 -22.65 5.23
N GLN A 110 -13.52 -21.43 5.79
CA GLN A 110 -13.19 -21.20 7.21
C GLN A 110 -14.44 -20.96 8.08
N GLY A 111 -15.65 -21.07 7.52
CA GLY A 111 -16.89 -20.82 8.23
C GLY A 111 -17.08 -19.37 8.70
N VAL A 112 -16.39 -18.41 8.06
CA VAL A 112 -16.51 -16.98 8.35
C VAL A 112 -17.76 -16.43 7.68
N LYS A 113 -18.58 -15.71 8.45
CA LYS A 113 -19.76 -14.99 7.95
C LYS A 113 -19.63 -13.50 8.24
N VAL A 114 -20.09 -12.69 7.29
CA VAL A 114 -20.21 -11.24 7.40
C VAL A 114 -21.68 -10.89 7.26
N GLU A 115 -22.24 -10.30 8.31
CA GLU A 115 -23.64 -9.91 8.35
C GLU A 115 -23.82 -8.50 7.76
N ASP A 116 -24.97 -8.24 7.14
CA ASP A 116 -25.28 -6.92 6.57
C ASP A 116 -25.27 -5.80 7.62
N SER A 117 -25.63 -6.13 8.86
CA SER A 117 -25.58 -5.18 9.98
C SER A 117 -24.14 -4.71 10.26
N GLU A 118 -23.15 -5.59 10.14
CA GLU A 118 -21.74 -5.24 10.32
C GLU A 118 -21.26 -4.32 9.19
N VAL A 119 -21.64 -4.61 7.95
CA VAL A 119 -21.33 -3.77 6.79
C VAL A 119 -21.94 -2.38 6.95
N ASN A 120 -23.20 -2.30 7.36
CA ASN A 120 -23.87 -1.01 7.57
C ASN A 120 -23.25 -0.23 8.74
N GLN A 121 -22.91 -0.90 9.84
CA GLN A 121 -22.27 -0.26 10.98
C GLN A 121 -20.89 0.30 10.61
N GLU A 122 -20.07 -0.45 9.88
CA GLU A 122 -18.75 0.03 9.46
C GLU A 122 -18.86 1.26 8.55
N ILE A 123 -19.88 1.35 7.69
CA ILE A 123 -20.14 2.57 6.91
C ILE A 123 -20.45 3.77 7.81
N VAL A 124 -21.24 3.57 8.86
CA VAL A 124 -21.54 4.61 9.86
C VAL A 124 -20.26 5.07 10.57
N GLU A 125 -19.43 4.13 11.01
CA GLU A 125 -18.17 4.45 11.70
C GLU A 125 -17.15 5.16 10.79
N ILE A 126 -17.07 4.78 9.52
CA ILE A 126 -16.23 5.47 8.54
C ILE A 126 -16.77 6.89 8.30
N ALA A 127 -18.07 7.05 8.03
CA ALA A 127 -18.66 8.36 7.80
C ALA A 127 -18.42 9.31 8.99
N LYS A 128 -18.57 8.80 10.22
CA LYS A 128 -18.31 9.53 11.47
C LYS A 128 -16.85 9.99 11.59
N ARG A 129 -15.87 9.16 11.21
CA ARG A 129 -14.44 9.55 11.18
C ARG A 129 -14.19 10.74 10.25
N PHE A 130 -14.99 10.88 9.19
CA PHE A 130 -14.97 12.03 8.28
C PHE A 130 -15.94 13.16 8.67
N GLN A 131 -16.60 13.06 9.83
CA GLN A 131 -17.58 14.03 10.33
C GLN A 131 -18.75 14.23 9.34
N LEU A 132 -19.18 13.15 8.70
CA LEU A 132 -20.27 13.12 7.73
C LEU A 132 -21.37 12.15 8.18
N GLU A 133 -22.60 12.46 7.81
CA GLU A 133 -23.70 11.50 7.87
C GLU A 133 -23.52 10.39 6.81
N PRO A 134 -23.97 9.15 7.06
CA PRO A 134 -23.77 8.02 6.15
C PRO A 134 -24.25 8.30 4.71
N ASP A 135 -25.41 8.93 4.54
CA ASP A 135 -25.94 9.25 3.21
C ASP A 135 -25.10 10.30 2.48
N SER A 136 -24.61 11.32 3.21
CA SER A 136 -23.71 12.33 2.65
C SER A 136 -22.37 11.73 2.25
N TRP A 137 -21.84 10.80 3.04
CA TRP A 137 -20.65 10.03 2.71
C TRP A 137 -20.82 9.23 1.42
N LEU A 138 -21.94 8.50 1.28
CA LEU A 138 -22.22 7.69 0.09
C LEU A 138 -22.44 8.56 -1.16
N GLN A 139 -23.11 9.71 -1.03
CA GLN A 139 -23.26 10.67 -2.13
C GLN A 139 -21.93 11.25 -2.58
N MET A 140 -21.05 11.58 -1.63
CA MET A 140 -19.70 12.04 -1.93
C MET A 140 -18.91 10.98 -2.70
N LEU A 141 -18.93 9.71 -2.26
CA LEU A 141 -18.27 8.62 -2.97
C LEU A 141 -18.83 8.41 -4.38
N GLN A 142 -20.15 8.51 -4.55
CA GLN A 142 -20.77 8.45 -5.87
C GLN A 142 -20.31 9.58 -6.79
N ALA A 143 -20.22 10.81 -6.26
CA ALA A 143 -19.82 11.99 -7.03
C ALA A 143 -18.33 11.98 -7.40
N GLU A 144 -17.45 11.61 -6.48
CA GLU A 144 -16.00 11.68 -6.67
C GLU A 144 -15.42 10.41 -7.31
N ARG A 145 -16.00 9.24 -7.04
CA ARG A 145 -15.46 7.93 -7.45
C ARG A 145 -16.38 7.15 -8.36
N GLY A 146 -17.60 7.64 -8.62
CA GLY A 146 -18.60 6.92 -9.41
C GLY A 146 -19.15 5.65 -8.74
N LEU A 147 -18.87 5.45 -7.45
CA LEU A 147 -19.27 4.25 -6.71
C LEU A 147 -20.68 4.39 -6.14
N THR A 148 -21.57 3.50 -6.56
CA THR A 148 -22.90 3.37 -5.94
C THR A 148 -22.80 2.84 -4.52
N ALA A 149 -23.80 3.14 -3.69
CA ALA A 149 -23.88 2.60 -2.33
C ALA A 149 -23.79 1.06 -2.30
N LEU A 150 -24.38 0.38 -3.28
CA LEU A 150 -24.32 -1.07 -3.40
C LEU A 150 -22.90 -1.55 -3.77
N GLN A 151 -22.24 -0.90 -4.73
CA GLN A 151 -20.86 -1.22 -5.09
C GLN A 151 -19.92 -0.97 -3.91
N TYR A 152 -20.09 0.14 -3.19
CA TYR A 152 -19.27 0.44 -2.02
C TYR A 152 -19.44 -0.61 -0.91
N LYS A 153 -20.68 -0.98 -0.58
CA LYS A 153 -20.97 -2.07 0.36
C LYS A 153 -20.32 -3.38 -0.07
N ARG A 154 -20.54 -3.78 -1.32
CA ARG A 154 -20.17 -5.10 -1.85
C ARG A 154 -18.69 -5.25 -2.19
N ASP A 155 -18.08 -4.21 -2.74
CA ASP A 155 -16.74 -4.28 -3.36
C ASP A 155 -15.68 -3.60 -2.49
N VAL A 156 -16.06 -2.88 -1.43
CA VAL A 156 -15.10 -2.22 -0.52
C VAL A 156 -15.31 -2.68 0.93
N ILE A 157 -16.50 -2.46 1.50
CA ILE A 157 -16.71 -2.70 2.93
C ILE A 157 -16.79 -4.20 3.26
N TRP A 158 -17.56 -4.97 2.50
CA TRP A 158 -17.69 -6.40 2.73
C TRP A 158 -16.34 -7.14 2.64
N PRO A 159 -15.49 -6.93 1.60
CA PRO A 159 -14.17 -7.55 1.53
C PRO A 159 -13.26 -7.16 2.69
N MET A 160 -13.30 -5.90 3.12
CA MET A 160 -12.52 -5.42 4.25
C MET A 160 -12.90 -6.15 5.55
N ILE A 161 -14.20 -6.27 5.86
CA ILE A 161 -14.68 -6.98 7.05
C ILE A 161 -14.37 -8.48 6.95
N ALA A 162 -14.62 -9.08 5.78
CA ALA A 162 -14.34 -10.50 5.52
C ALA A 162 -12.87 -10.85 5.76
N LEU A 163 -11.95 -10.06 5.20
CA LEU A 163 -10.51 -10.27 5.38
C LEU A 163 -10.06 -10.03 6.83
N ARG A 164 -10.61 -9.02 7.52
CA ARG A 164 -10.33 -8.78 8.94
C ARG A 164 -10.73 -9.98 9.80
N LYS A 165 -11.90 -10.58 9.52
CA LYS A 165 -12.35 -11.79 10.20
C LYS A 165 -11.48 -13.01 9.87
N LEU A 166 -11.12 -13.19 8.60
CA LEU A 166 -10.21 -14.27 8.16
C LEU A 166 -8.80 -14.13 8.75
N ALA A 167 -8.38 -12.92 9.11
CA ALA A 167 -7.10 -12.65 9.76
C ALA A 167 -7.07 -12.99 11.26
N GLY A 168 -8.23 -13.25 11.87
CA GLY A 168 -8.37 -13.32 13.33
C GLY A 168 -8.48 -11.93 13.92
N GLY A 169 -9.65 -11.60 14.47
CA GLY A 169 -10.02 -10.23 14.86
C GLY A 169 -9.22 -9.59 16.00
N ASP A 170 -8.35 -10.33 16.67
CA ASP A 170 -7.59 -9.84 17.83
C ASP A 170 -6.10 -9.74 17.51
N VAL A 171 -5.64 -8.52 17.22
CA VAL A 171 -4.21 -8.21 17.21
C VAL A 171 -3.72 -8.26 18.67
N GLN A 172 -2.88 -9.24 18.99
CA GLN A 172 -2.19 -9.24 20.27
C GLN A 172 -1.02 -8.25 20.23
N LEU A 173 -1.19 -7.13 20.92
CA LEU A 173 -0.11 -6.19 21.21
C LEU A 173 0.56 -6.56 22.52
N THR A 174 1.88 -6.73 22.47
CA THR A 174 2.71 -6.91 23.66
C THR A 174 3.21 -5.54 24.15
N GLU A 175 3.59 -5.45 25.43
CA GLU A 175 4.24 -4.26 25.96
C GLU A 175 5.52 -3.90 25.17
N GLN A 176 6.21 -4.93 24.66
CA GLN A 176 7.39 -4.74 23.84
C GLN A 176 7.07 -4.07 22.50
N ASP A 177 5.92 -4.38 21.88
CA ASP A 177 5.48 -3.71 20.65
C ASP A 177 5.23 -2.22 20.91
N ILE A 178 4.51 -1.92 22.00
CA ILE A 178 4.19 -0.55 22.42
C ILE A 178 5.50 0.21 22.66
N GLN A 179 6.43 -0.36 23.42
CA GLN A 179 7.70 0.27 23.74
C GLN A 179 8.56 0.51 22.48
N LYS A 180 8.62 -0.46 21.56
CA LYS A 180 9.36 -0.30 20.30
C LYS A 180 8.75 0.80 19.44
N SER A 181 7.43 0.83 19.30
CA SER A 181 6.73 1.87 18.54
C SER A 181 6.90 3.25 19.16
N PHE A 182 6.90 3.34 20.49
CA PHE A 182 7.13 4.60 21.16
C PHE A 182 8.51 5.17 20.83
N VAL A 183 9.54 4.33 20.89
CA VAL A 183 10.90 4.72 20.51
C VAL A 183 10.98 5.07 19.02
N ARG A 184 10.27 4.32 18.16
CA ARG A 184 10.18 4.57 16.70
C ARG A 184 9.53 5.92 16.38
N ASP A 185 8.44 6.24 17.05
CA ASP A 185 7.59 7.36 16.64
C ASP A 185 7.99 8.66 17.35
N TYR A 186 8.39 8.56 18.63
CA TYR A 186 8.64 9.71 19.51
C TYR A 186 10.09 9.83 20.01
N GLY A 187 10.90 8.79 19.86
CA GLY A 187 12.30 8.80 20.29
C GLY A 187 13.22 9.72 19.48
N PRO A 188 14.48 9.90 19.92
CA PRO A 188 15.49 10.62 19.15
C PRO A 188 15.78 9.89 17.84
N ARG A 189 16.09 10.64 16.79
CA ARG A 189 16.38 10.13 15.45
C ARG A 189 17.76 10.57 15.00
N VAL A 190 18.47 9.75 14.23
CA VAL A 190 19.78 10.07 13.69
C VAL A 190 19.62 10.93 12.45
N LYS A 191 20.17 12.16 12.46
CA LYS A 191 20.33 12.96 11.24
C LYS A 191 21.52 12.39 10.50
N ALA A 192 21.36 12.03 9.24
CA ALA A 192 22.42 11.41 8.49
C ALA A 192 22.39 11.76 7.01
N ARG A 193 23.54 11.59 6.37
CA ARG A 193 23.64 11.46 4.92
C ARG A 193 23.86 10.00 4.52
N LEU A 194 23.39 9.65 3.33
CA LEU A 194 23.40 8.32 2.75
C LEU A 194 24.18 8.32 1.43
N ILE A 195 25.05 7.33 1.26
CA ILE A 195 25.51 6.86 -0.05
C ILE A 195 25.01 5.43 -0.21
N MET A 196 24.22 5.17 -1.26
CA MET A 196 23.73 3.84 -1.60
C MET A 196 24.40 3.35 -2.88
N VAL A 197 24.87 2.11 -2.92
CA VAL A 197 25.44 1.50 -4.13
C VAL A 197 25.03 0.03 -4.25
N ASN A 198 25.07 -0.51 -5.47
CA ASN A 198 24.66 -1.90 -5.75
C ASN A 198 25.85 -2.89 -5.80
N GLN A 199 27.08 -2.40 -5.61
CA GLN A 199 28.29 -3.22 -5.74
C GLN A 199 29.21 -3.06 -4.53
N SER A 200 29.60 -4.19 -3.93
CA SER A 200 30.49 -4.21 -2.76
C SER A 200 31.85 -3.55 -3.03
N ARG A 201 32.43 -3.76 -4.23
CA ARG A 201 33.71 -3.16 -4.61
C ARG A 201 33.63 -1.63 -4.66
N GLU A 202 32.55 -1.10 -5.24
CA GLU A 202 32.30 0.34 -5.29
C GLU A 202 32.09 0.91 -3.88
N ALA A 203 31.32 0.22 -3.04
CA ALA A 203 31.12 0.58 -1.64
C ALA A 203 32.46 0.70 -0.89
N GLN A 204 33.36 -0.26 -1.07
CA GLN A 204 34.69 -0.24 -0.45
C GLN A 204 35.55 0.93 -0.90
N GLN A 205 35.52 1.26 -2.19
CA GLN A 205 36.30 2.39 -2.73
C GLN A 205 35.79 3.72 -2.20
N ILE A 206 34.47 3.92 -2.21
CA ILE A 206 33.86 5.16 -1.72
C ILE A 206 34.08 5.29 -0.21
N TRP A 207 33.82 4.22 0.54
CA TRP A 207 33.97 4.19 2.00
C TRP A 207 35.35 4.65 2.47
N LYS A 208 36.43 4.18 1.83
CA LYS A 208 37.79 4.62 2.16
C LYS A 208 37.94 6.14 2.00
N LYS A 209 37.47 6.69 0.88
CA LYS A 209 37.59 8.13 0.57
C LYS A 209 36.77 8.98 1.55
N VAL A 210 35.52 8.61 1.83
CA VAL A 210 34.66 9.37 2.75
C VAL A 210 35.05 9.19 4.22
N LYS A 211 35.69 8.08 4.58
CA LYS A 211 36.22 7.88 5.93
C LYS A 211 37.46 8.73 6.19
N GLU A 212 38.34 8.89 5.19
CA GLU A 212 39.51 9.76 5.27
C GLU A 212 39.11 11.24 5.26
N ASN A 213 38.13 11.62 4.42
CA ASN A 213 37.65 12.99 4.28
C ASN A 213 36.12 13.08 4.33
N PRO A 214 35.49 13.06 5.52
CA PRO A 214 34.03 13.11 5.67
C PRO A 214 33.37 14.36 5.07
N SER A 215 34.10 15.47 4.92
CA SER A 215 33.58 16.69 4.27
C SER A 215 33.19 16.47 2.80
N ASP A 216 33.79 15.48 2.13
CA ASP A 216 33.51 15.16 0.73
C ASP A 216 32.29 14.24 0.55
N PHE A 217 31.66 13.80 1.64
CA PHE A 217 30.57 12.81 1.61
C PHE A 217 29.44 13.22 0.66
N GLY A 218 29.02 14.49 0.71
CA GLY A 218 27.95 15.00 -0.15
C GLY A 218 28.30 14.97 -1.64
N ARG A 219 29.57 15.21 -2.00
CA ARG A 219 30.06 15.07 -3.39
C ARG A 219 29.97 13.61 -3.83
N TYR A 220 30.49 12.68 -3.03
CA TYR A 220 30.43 11.25 -3.36
C TYR A 220 29.00 10.73 -3.44
N ALA A 221 28.09 11.24 -2.61
CA ALA A 221 26.67 10.93 -2.72
C ALA A 221 26.09 11.35 -4.07
N ARG A 222 26.33 12.59 -4.53
CA ARG A 222 25.86 13.07 -5.85
C ARG A 222 26.41 12.27 -7.01
N GLU A 223 27.68 11.88 -6.94
CA GLU A 223 28.39 11.21 -8.04
C GLU A 223 28.01 9.72 -8.14
N HIS A 224 27.89 9.03 -7.01
CA HIS A 224 27.84 7.57 -6.97
C HIS A 224 26.55 6.97 -6.42
N SER A 225 25.76 7.72 -5.65
CA SER A 225 24.58 7.12 -5.01
C SER A 225 23.55 6.68 -6.06
N VAL A 226 23.01 5.47 -5.88
CA VAL A 226 21.90 4.94 -6.69
C VAL A 226 20.54 5.30 -6.13
N GLU A 227 20.46 5.87 -4.92
CA GLU A 227 19.21 6.36 -4.35
C GLU A 227 18.94 7.78 -4.86
N PRO A 228 17.93 7.98 -5.75
CA PRO A 228 17.82 9.20 -6.54
C PRO A 228 17.46 10.44 -5.72
N ASN A 229 16.68 10.30 -4.64
CA ASN A 229 16.17 11.45 -3.90
C ASN A 229 17.28 12.12 -3.07
N SER A 230 18.00 11.32 -2.28
CA SER A 230 19.13 11.76 -1.47
C SER A 230 20.34 12.13 -2.33
N ARG A 231 20.58 11.42 -3.44
CA ARG A 231 21.65 11.77 -4.39
C ARG A 231 21.55 13.23 -4.84
N ALA A 232 20.35 13.70 -5.18
CA ALA A 232 20.11 15.07 -5.59
C ALA A 232 20.28 16.11 -4.47
N LEU A 233 20.32 15.66 -3.21
CA LEU A 233 20.39 16.46 -1.99
C LEU A 233 21.69 16.19 -1.20
N ASP A 234 22.78 15.85 -1.90
CA ASP A 234 24.10 15.60 -1.29
C ASP A 234 24.09 14.49 -0.22
N GLY A 235 23.26 13.47 -0.46
CA GLY A 235 23.06 12.33 0.43
C GLY A 235 22.06 12.59 1.56
N GLN A 236 21.45 13.78 1.68
CA GLN A 236 20.51 14.04 2.77
C GLN A 236 19.28 13.13 2.69
N ILE A 237 18.97 12.50 3.83
CA ILE A 237 17.78 11.64 4.01
C ILE A 237 16.96 12.13 5.21
N PRO A 238 15.66 11.77 5.29
CA PRO A 238 14.89 11.96 6.50
C PRO A 238 15.60 11.32 7.71
N PRO A 239 15.50 11.91 8.92
CA PRO A 239 16.15 11.36 10.11
C PRO A 239 15.75 9.91 10.39
N ILE A 240 16.75 9.05 10.57
CA ILE A 240 16.57 7.61 10.77
C ILE A 240 16.03 7.38 12.19
N SER A 241 14.86 6.74 12.28
CA SER A 241 14.31 6.31 13.56
C SER A 241 14.70 4.88 13.91
N LYS A 242 14.81 4.59 15.19
CA LYS A 242 15.04 3.22 15.68
C LYS A 242 13.81 2.37 15.40
N TYR A 243 14.00 1.09 15.09
CA TYR A 243 12.90 0.15 14.77
C TYR A 243 12.05 0.57 13.55
N SER A 244 12.61 1.36 12.63
CA SER A 244 11.96 1.74 11.37
C SER A 244 12.85 1.35 10.18
N GLY A 245 12.24 0.80 9.13
CA GLY A 245 12.97 0.33 7.95
C GLY A 245 13.90 -0.84 8.26
N SER A 246 15.03 -0.92 7.54
CA SER A 246 16.02 -1.99 7.69
C SER A 246 16.70 -1.94 9.07
N GLU A 247 16.78 -3.10 9.71
CA GLU A 247 17.41 -3.27 11.01
C GLU A 247 18.91 -2.93 10.98
N GLU A 248 19.60 -3.37 9.93
CA GLU A 248 21.02 -3.12 9.73
C GLU A 248 21.29 -1.61 9.64
N MET A 249 20.42 -0.87 8.96
CA MET A 249 20.56 0.58 8.79
C MET A 249 20.38 1.33 10.11
N TRP A 250 19.25 1.18 10.81
CA TRP A 250 19.04 1.94 12.04
C TRP A 250 20.00 1.48 13.15
N ASN A 251 20.35 0.20 13.22
CA ASN A 251 21.29 -0.29 14.23
C ASN A 251 22.70 0.28 14.00
N ALA A 252 23.15 0.40 12.75
CA ALA A 252 24.41 1.06 12.43
C ALA A 252 24.35 2.57 12.73
N ALA A 253 23.27 3.25 12.33
CA ALA A 253 23.11 4.69 12.53
C ALA A 253 23.20 5.10 14.02
N PHE A 254 22.50 4.38 14.90
CA PHE A 254 22.47 4.68 16.34
C PHE A 254 23.76 4.32 17.11
N LYS A 255 24.75 3.71 16.44
CA LYS A 255 26.10 3.48 17.00
C LYS A 255 27.06 4.63 16.72
N LEU A 256 26.69 5.57 15.84
CA LEU A 256 27.56 6.66 15.39
C LEU A 256 27.47 7.87 16.31
N LYS A 257 28.60 8.54 16.51
CA LYS A 257 28.66 9.90 17.03
C LYS A 257 28.54 10.90 15.90
N GLU A 258 28.20 12.14 16.25
CA GLU A 258 28.17 13.25 15.28
C GLU A 258 29.53 13.39 14.58
N GLY A 259 29.50 13.48 13.25
CA GLY A 259 30.67 13.53 12.39
C GLY A 259 31.25 12.16 11.99
N GLU A 260 30.78 11.05 12.58
CA GLU A 260 31.30 9.72 12.25
C GLU A 260 30.68 9.13 10.98
N VAL A 261 31.53 8.46 10.18
CA VAL A 261 31.13 7.65 9.02
C VAL A 261 30.98 6.19 9.44
N SER A 262 29.87 5.56 9.06
CA SER A 262 29.61 4.15 9.37
C SER A 262 30.59 3.21 8.66
N GLY A 263 30.60 1.94 9.08
CA GLY A 263 31.04 0.86 8.20
C GLY A 263 30.14 0.72 6.97
N ILE A 264 30.50 -0.15 6.04
CA ILE A 264 29.61 -0.53 4.93
C ILE A 264 28.51 -1.42 5.50
N ILE A 265 27.26 -1.01 5.30
CA ILE A 265 26.06 -1.70 5.76
C ILE A 265 25.48 -2.43 4.55
N GLN A 266 25.26 -3.74 4.66
CA GLN A 266 24.56 -4.51 3.63
C GLN A 266 23.08 -4.58 4.01
N LEU A 267 22.18 -4.32 3.04
CA LEU A 267 20.74 -4.33 3.26
C LEU A 267 20.15 -5.65 2.74
N SER A 268 19.57 -6.43 3.66
CA SER A 268 19.09 -7.80 3.43
C SER A 268 17.69 -7.86 2.80
N ASP A 269 16.90 -6.81 3.01
CA ASP A 269 15.46 -6.80 2.70
C ASP A 269 15.14 -6.60 1.22
N TYR A 270 16.15 -6.25 0.41
CA TYR A 270 15.99 -6.09 -1.02
C TYR A 270 16.47 -7.38 -1.71
N ASN A 271 15.68 -7.91 -2.64
CA ASN A 271 16.09 -9.01 -3.55
C ASN A 271 17.26 -8.61 -4.50
N GLN A 272 18.04 -7.60 -4.13
CA GLN A 272 19.17 -7.00 -4.82
C GLN A 272 20.25 -6.69 -3.78
N ASN A 273 21.51 -7.01 -4.09
CA ASN A 273 22.66 -6.67 -3.24
C ASN A 273 22.81 -5.14 -3.15
N GLN A 274 22.28 -4.52 -2.10
CA GLN A 274 22.41 -3.10 -1.82
C GLN A 274 23.31 -2.86 -0.61
N TYR A 275 24.17 -1.86 -0.73
CA TYR A 275 25.10 -1.44 0.31
C TYR A 275 24.94 0.04 0.58
N CYS A 276 24.98 0.43 1.84
CA CYS A 276 24.98 1.82 2.22
C CYS A 276 26.10 2.21 3.17
N ILE A 277 26.45 3.49 3.12
CA ILE A 277 27.37 4.15 4.05
C ILE A 277 26.63 5.37 4.57
N LEU A 278 26.75 5.64 5.87
CA LEU A 278 26.12 6.76 6.55
C LEU A 278 27.19 7.73 7.07
N LEU A 279 26.87 9.03 7.06
CA LEU A 279 27.56 10.05 7.85
C LEU A 279 26.56 10.62 8.85
N CYS A 280 26.88 10.54 10.14
CA CYS A 280 26.03 11.08 11.20
C CYS A 280 26.21 12.59 11.35
N GLU A 281 25.13 13.36 11.26
CA GLU A 281 25.06 14.81 11.47
C GLU A 281 24.40 15.16 12.81
N GLY A 282 24.42 14.21 13.76
CA GLY A 282 23.86 14.36 15.09
C GLY A 282 22.45 13.77 15.23
N TYR A 283 21.72 14.23 16.25
CA TYR A 283 20.45 13.64 16.67
C TYR A 283 19.34 14.68 16.76
N THR A 284 18.09 14.26 16.51
CA THR A 284 16.92 15.07 16.85
C THR A 284 16.58 14.92 18.33
N GLN A 285 15.91 15.92 18.89
CA GLN A 285 15.28 15.76 20.20
C GLN A 285 14.05 14.84 20.08
N PRO A 286 13.74 14.06 21.12
CA PRO A 286 12.49 13.29 21.17
C PRO A 286 11.29 14.24 21.19
N ARG A 287 10.16 13.78 20.62
CA ARG A 287 8.92 14.58 20.56
C ARG A 287 8.20 14.59 21.91
N THR A 288 8.23 13.47 22.62
CA THR A 288 7.86 13.32 24.02
C THR A 288 8.76 12.27 24.65
N THR A 289 8.96 12.36 25.96
CA THR A 289 9.69 11.37 26.75
C THR A 289 8.76 10.53 27.62
N ASN A 290 7.48 10.88 27.74
CA ASN A 290 6.50 10.14 28.52
C ASN A 290 5.60 9.31 27.60
N LEU A 291 5.69 7.98 27.72
CA LEU A 291 4.86 7.04 26.98
C LEU A 291 3.38 7.23 27.31
N GLU A 292 3.06 7.49 28.57
CA GLU A 292 1.67 7.54 29.04
C GLU A 292 0.88 8.70 28.41
N ASP A 293 1.56 9.77 27.97
CA ASP A 293 0.93 10.90 27.28
C ASP A 293 0.34 10.50 25.92
N VAL A 294 0.88 9.44 25.29
CA VAL A 294 0.55 9.02 23.92
C VAL A 294 0.16 7.54 23.83
N ARG A 295 0.05 6.84 24.97
CA ARG A 295 -0.07 5.38 25.02
C ARG A 295 -1.32 4.88 24.29
N GLN A 296 -2.47 5.51 24.52
CA GLN A 296 -3.73 5.06 23.91
C GLN A 296 -3.71 5.28 22.39
N ASP A 297 -3.33 6.48 21.93
CA ASP A 297 -3.20 6.78 20.51
C ASP A 297 -2.21 5.83 19.81
N LEU A 298 -1.11 5.49 20.50
CA LEU A 298 -0.11 4.55 20.01
C LEU A 298 -0.66 3.12 19.91
N ILE A 299 -1.43 2.67 20.89
CA ILE A 299 -2.10 1.36 20.87
C ILE A 299 -3.10 1.30 19.72
N ASP A 300 -3.92 2.33 19.54
CA ASP A 300 -4.93 2.39 18.48
C ASP A 300 -4.27 2.34 17.10
N HIS A 301 -3.21 3.16 16.91
CA HIS A 301 -2.45 3.18 15.66
C HIS A 301 -1.72 1.85 15.38
N LEU A 302 -1.09 1.26 16.40
CA LEU A 302 -0.41 -0.04 16.26
C LEU A 302 -1.38 -1.17 15.96
N THR A 303 -2.56 -1.15 16.58
CA THR A 303 -3.61 -2.14 16.34
C THR A 303 -4.04 -2.08 14.88
N GLU A 304 -4.28 -0.88 14.36
CA GLU A 304 -4.63 -0.68 12.95
C GLU A 304 -3.49 -1.12 12.01
N GLU A 305 -2.24 -0.69 12.29
CA GLU A 305 -1.05 -1.05 11.49
C GLU A 305 -0.89 -2.58 11.39
N LYS A 306 -0.95 -3.29 12.53
CA LYS A 306 -0.85 -4.74 12.57
C LYS A 306 -2.05 -5.42 11.91
N THR A 307 -3.26 -4.90 12.10
CA THR A 307 -4.48 -5.43 11.46
C THR A 307 -4.35 -5.37 9.94
N GLN A 308 -3.91 -4.23 9.40
CA GLN A 308 -3.71 -4.07 7.95
C GLN A 308 -2.66 -5.03 7.41
N LYS A 309 -1.56 -5.23 8.13
CA LYS A 309 -0.53 -6.20 7.75
C LYS A 309 -1.06 -7.63 7.73
N LEU A 310 -1.77 -8.05 8.78
CA LEU A 310 -2.37 -9.38 8.85
C LEU A 310 -3.39 -9.60 7.72
N VAL A 311 -4.23 -8.60 7.44
CA VAL A 311 -5.18 -8.63 6.33
C VAL A 311 -4.47 -8.81 4.99
N ALA A 312 -3.38 -8.08 4.74
CA ALA A 312 -2.59 -8.20 3.52
C ALA A 312 -1.96 -9.61 3.39
N ASP A 313 -1.32 -10.11 4.45
CA ASP A 313 -0.70 -11.43 4.48
C ASP A 313 -1.73 -12.55 4.25
N VAL A 314 -2.93 -12.40 4.84
CA VAL A 314 -4.05 -13.33 4.65
C VAL A 314 -4.56 -13.30 3.22
N PHE A 315 -4.71 -12.11 2.63
CA PHE A 315 -5.16 -11.99 1.25
C PHE A 315 -4.15 -12.60 0.26
N GLU A 316 -2.85 -12.37 0.45
CA GLU A 316 -1.80 -12.99 -0.36
C GLU A 316 -1.75 -14.51 -0.19
N ARG A 317 -1.98 -15.01 1.03
CA ARG A 317 -2.12 -16.45 1.26
C ARG A 317 -3.32 -17.02 0.50
N ILE A 318 -4.50 -16.42 0.66
CA ILE A 318 -5.72 -16.89 0.00
C ILE A 318 -5.57 -16.89 -1.53
N LYS A 319 -4.95 -15.86 -2.12
CA LYS A 319 -4.67 -15.80 -3.57
C LYS A 319 -3.71 -16.89 -4.05
N ARG A 320 -2.81 -17.38 -3.20
CA ARG A 320 -1.91 -18.50 -3.51
C ARG A 320 -2.61 -19.86 -3.37
N ASP A 321 -3.52 -19.97 -2.41
CA ASP A 321 -4.17 -21.24 -2.09
C ASP A 321 -5.34 -21.51 -3.06
N ILE A 322 -6.11 -20.48 -3.42
CA ILE A 322 -7.32 -20.62 -4.25
C ILE A 322 -6.95 -20.49 -5.73
N ALA A 323 -7.19 -21.56 -6.49
CA ALA A 323 -6.97 -21.57 -7.93
C ALA A 323 -7.95 -20.64 -8.67
N VAL A 324 -7.42 -19.85 -9.60
CA VAL A 324 -8.21 -18.98 -10.48
C VAL A 324 -7.78 -19.20 -11.93
N ASP A 325 -8.74 -19.58 -12.77
CA ASP A 325 -8.59 -19.60 -14.22
C ASP A 325 -9.27 -18.34 -14.82
N ASN A 326 -8.47 -17.35 -15.22
CA ASN A 326 -8.99 -16.16 -15.89
C ASN A 326 -9.02 -16.36 -17.41
N TYR A 327 -10.16 -16.81 -17.94
CA TYR A 327 -10.33 -17.07 -19.37
C TYR A 327 -10.29 -15.82 -20.27
N VAL A 328 -10.46 -14.61 -19.70
CA VAL A 328 -10.38 -13.35 -20.47
C VAL A 328 -8.92 -12.94 -20.69
N THR A 329 -8.04 -13.19 -19.74
CA THR A 329 -6.61 -12.86 -19.84
C THR A 329 -5.73 -14.06 -20.19
N GLY A 330 -6.24 -15.28 -20.06
CA GLY A 330 -5.48 -16.53 -20.19
C GLY A 330 -4.55 -16.82 -19.01
N VAL A 331 -4.63 -16.02 -17.93
CA VAL A 331 -3.76 -16.15 -16.75
C VAL A 331 -4.36 -17.16 -15.77
N ARG A 332 -3.50 -18.02 -15.22
CA ARG A 332 -3.82 -18.93 -14.11
C ARG A 332 -3.02 -18.53 -12.88
N THR A 333 -3.69 -18.46 -11.73
CA THR A 333 -3.05 -18.17 -10.43
C THR A 333 -3.53 -19.14 -9.36
N GLY A 334 -2.79 -19.21 -8.26
CA GLY A 334 -3.15 -19.99 -7.08
C GLY A 334 -3.09 -21.51 -7.25
N GLY A 335 -3.76 -22.25 -6.36
CA GLY A 335 -3.80 -23.71 -6.36
C GLY A 335 -2.48 -24.38 -5.96
N ILE A 336 -1.58 -23.65 -5.30
CA ILE A 336 -0.30 -24.19 -4.83
C ILE A 336 -0.54 -24.85 -3.48
N THR A 337 -0.78 -26.16 -3.46
CA THR A 337 -0.72 -26.92 -2.21
C THR A 337 0.75 -27.02 -1.79
N PRO A 338 1.17 -26.54 -0.60
CA PRO A 338 2.52 -26.81 -0.12
C PRO A 338 2.70 -28.33 -0.07
N ALA A 339 3.73 -28.84 -0.74
CA ALA A 339 4.07 -30.25 -0.68
C ALA A 339 4.20 -30.64 0.79
N SER A 340 3.32 -31.53 1.26
CA SER A 340 3.41 -32.10 2.59
C SER A 340 4.77 -32.76 2.70
N GLY A 341 5.70 -32.09 3.37
CA GLY A 341 7.00 -32.64 3.67
C GLY A 341 6.82 -33.78 4.64
N THR A 342 6.62 -35.00 4.14
CA THR A 342 6.91 -36.22 4.89
C THR A 342 8.36 -36.13 5.33
N ALA A 343 8.55 -35.86 6.62
CA ALA A 343 9.84 -35.97 7.28
C ALA A 343 10.44 -37.34 6.93
N PRO A 344 11.73 -37.42 6.54
CA PRO A 344 12.35 -38.70 6.29
C PRO A 344 12.34 -39.50 7.60
N GLU A 345 11.74 -40.68 7.51
CA GLU A 345 11.71 -41.69 8.56
C GLU A 345 13.14 -41.91 9.07
N LYS A 346 13.35 -41.73 10.38
CA LYS A 346 14.63 -42.01 11.03
C LYS A 346 14.98 -43.47 10.77
N VAL A 347 15.98 -43.69 9.92
CA VAL A 347 16.62 -44.99 9.74
C VAL A 347 17.07 -45.49 11.12
N GLY A 348 16.53 -46.65 11.49
CA GLY A 348 16.75 -47.28 12.79
C GLY A 348 18.23 -47.51 13.09
N SER A 349 18.57 -47.28 14.35
CA SER A 349 19.84 -47.62 14.99
C SER A 349 20.25 -49.06 14.71
N VAL A 350 21.43 -49.22 14.11
CA VAL A 350 22.12 -50.51 13.97
C VAL A 350 22.40 -51.08 15.35
N ARG A 351 21.80 -52.24 15.66
CA ARG A 351 22.20 -53.07 16.80
C ARG A 351 23.59 -53.65 16.52
N GLN A 352 24.57 -53.25 17.32
CA GLN A 352 25.85 -53.96 17.44
C GLN A 352 25.56 -55.29 18.15
N ALA A 353 25.73 -56.41 17.43
CA ALA A 353 25.74 -57.74 18.01
C ALA A 353 27.18 -58.11 18.37
N ALA A 354 27.40 -58.42 19.66
CA ALA A 354 28.61 -59.03 20.18
C ALA A 354 28.60 -60.55 19.97
N GLY A 355 29.79 -61.13 19.78
CA GLY A 355 30.08 -62.57 19.81
C GLY A 355 30.60 -63.08 18.46
N ARG A 356 31.75 -63.75 18.35
CA ARG A 356 32.62 -64.45 19.31
C ARG A 356 34.08 -64.36 18.85
#